data_AF-A0A6B2CLS4-F1
#
_entry.id   AF-A0A6B2CLS4-F1
#
_cell.length_a   1.000
_cell.length_b   1.000
_cell.length_c   1.000
_cell.angle_alpha   90.00
_cell.angle_beta   90.00
_cell.angle_gamma   90.00
#
_symmetry.space_group_name_H-M   'P 1'
#
loop_
_entity.id
_entity.type
_entity.pdbx_description
1 polymer ?
#
loop_
_entity_poly.entity_id
_entity_poly.type
_entity_poly.pdbx_seq_one_letter_code
_entity_poly.pdbx_strand_id
1 'polypeptide(L)'
;MLEYLAIPLAAGVVTRYLLQEKAYFSRVLKVLDNVQTIALLFTIVVIFWGEGYGIVEYPSLIWMMAIVMLTFYFVLFHIGYYTSRKLGYNYADSTAIGYSVAARDFEVSIAIAVTAFAKYTFVPIITAIGPLLEIPLMLILVWVQLTRYRKEAPVLRV
;
A
#
# COMPACT_ATOMS: atom_id res chain seq x y z
N MET A 1 7.72 6.71 16.32
CA MET A 1 6.90 7.04 15.12
C MET A 1 7.42 8.24 14.36
N LEU A 2 7.72 9.36 15.04
CA LEU A 2 8.33 10.52 14.39
C LEU A 2 9.67 10.17 13.73
N GLU A 3 10.49 9.30 14.34
CA GLU A 3 11.81 8.99 13.79
C GLU A 3 11.75 8.30 12.42
N TYR A 4 10.80 7.39 12.20
CA TYR A 4 10.72 6.63 10.95
C TYR A 4 10.18 7.43 9.76
N LEU A 5 9.38 8.47 9.99
CA LEU A 5 8.81 9.29 8.92
C LEU A 5 9.44 10.69 8.87
N ALA A 6 9.57 11.36 10.01
CA ALA A 6 10.04 12.74 10.05
C ALA A 6 11.52 12.86 9.71
N ILE A 7 12.37 11.90 10.09
CA ILE A 7 13.80 11.92 9.74
C ILE A 7 14.00 11.76 8.23
N PRO A 8 13.47 10.72 7.55
CA PRO A 8 13.63 10.61 6.10
C PRO A 8 12.92 11.73 5.34
N LEU A 9 11.78 12.24 5.82
CA LEU A 9 11.10 13.39 5.21
C LEU A 9 11.95 14.67 5.32
N ALA A 10 12.48 14.97 6.51
CA ALA A 10 13.36 16.12 6.74
C ALA A 10 14.63 16.00 5.91
N ALA A 11 15.26 14.82 5.88
CA ALA A 11 16.41 14.55 5.03
C ALA A 11 16.08 14.77 3.55
N GLY A 12 14.91 14.31 3.08
CA GLY A 12 14.43 14.52 1.71
C GLY A 12 14.24 16.00 1.37
N VAL A 13 13.65 16.80 2.27
CA VAL A 13 13.49 18.26 2.10
C VAL A 13 14.84 18.97 2.04
N VAL A 14 15.77 18.62 2.93
CA VAL A 14 17.13 19.16 2.93
C VAL A 14 17.87 18.80 1.65
N THR A 15 17.78 17.54 1.21
CA THR A 15 18.41 17.07 -0.04
C THR A 15 17.83 17.82 -1.26
N ARG A 16 16.51 18.05 -1.30
CA ARG A 16 15.85 18.83 -2.36
C ARG A 16 16.29 20.30 -2.35
N TYR A 17 16.50 20.88 -1.18
CA TYR A 17 16.95 22.27 -1.05
C TYR A 17 18.42 22.44 -1.45
N LEU A 18 19.28 21.43 -1.20
CA LEU A 18 20.70 21.44 -1.55
C LEU A 18 20.95 21.11 -3.03
N LEU A 19 20.14 20.25 -3.66
CA LEU A 19 20.29 19.84 -5.06
C LEU A 19 19.34 20.62 -6.00
N GLN A 20 19.40 21.95 -5.98
CA GLN A 20 18.54 22.79 -6.83
C GLN A 20 18.84 22.67 -8.34
N GLU A 21 20.03 22.17 -8.71
CA GLU A 21 20.35 21.88 -10.10
C GLU A 21 19.56 20.66 -10.63
N LYS A 22 18.67 20.92 -11.59
CA LYS A 22 17.77 19.91 -12.19
C LYS A 22 18.49 18.65 -12.68
N ALA A 23 19.72 18.77 -13.16
CA ALA A 23 20.50 17.65 -13.67
C ALA A 23 20.88 16.64 -12.57
N TYR A 24 21.40 17.12 -11.43
CA TYR A 24 21.79 16.26 -10.31
C TYR A 24 20.57 15.67 -9.60
N PHE A 25 19.51 16.45 -9.42
CA PHE A 25 18.27 15.97 -8.82
C PHE A 25 17.64 14.82 -9.61
N SER A 26 17.64 14.90 -10.95
CA SER A 26 17.10 13.82 -11.80
C SER A 26 17.89 12.51 -11.71
N ARG A 27 19.21 12.58 -11.51
CA ARG A 27 20.07 11.41 -11.34
C ARG A 27 19.86 10.77 -9.96
N VAL A 28 19.73 11.58 -8.92
CA VAL A 28 19.41 11.10 -7.56
C VAL A 28 18.02 10.46 -7.51
N LEU A 29 17.01 11.05 -8.16
CA LEU A 29 15.67 10.46 -8.26
C LEU A 29 15.68 9.08 -8.88
N LYS A 30 16.41 8.86 -9.99
CA LYS A 30 16.50 7.54 -10.63
C LYS A 30 17.14 6.48 -9.72
N VAL A 31 18.15 6.86 -8.94
CA VAL A 31 18.77 5.95 -7.98
C VAL A 31 17.80 5.63 -6.84
N LEU A 32 17.12 6.64 -6.30
CA LEU A 32 16.13 6.46 -5.24
C LEU A 32 14.97 5.56 -5.67
N ASP A 33 14.48 5.69 -6.91
CA ASP A 33 13.37 4.87 -7.43
C ASP A 33 13.75 3.37 -7.51
N ASN A 34 14.96 3.08 -8.01
CA ASN A 34 15.49 1.72 -8.04
C ASN A 34 15.71 1.16 -6.63
N VAL A 35 16.29 1.96 -5.72
CA VAL A 35 16.54 1.55 -4.32
C VAL A 35 15.22 1.34 -3.58
N GLN A 36 14.22 2.19 -3.79
CA GLN A 36 12.89 2.06 -3.18
C GLN A 36 12.21 0.76 -3.60
N THR A 37 12.28 0.43 -4.89
CA THR A 37 11.71 -0.82 -5.40
C THR A 37 12.39 -2.05 -4.78
N ILE A 38 13.72 -2.04 -4.69
CA ILE A 38 14.49 -3.12 -4.05
C ILE A 38 14.18 -3.22 -2.56
N ALA A 39 14.10 -2.08 -1.86
CA ALA A 39 13.80 -2.02 -0.43
C ALA A 39 12.38 -2.53 -0.13
N LEU A 40 11.38 -2.16 -0.94
CA LEU A 40 10.01 -2.67 -0.82
C LEU A 40 9.96 -4.19 -1.00
N LEU A 41 10.61 -4.71 -2.05
CA LEU A 41 10.71 -6.15 -2.27
C LEU A 41 11.40 -6.87 -1.12
N PHE A 42 12.49 -6.30 -0.60
CA PHE A 42 13.19 -6.85 0.56
C PHE A 42 12.30 -6.88 1.80
N THR A 43 11.58 -5.79 2.10
CA THR A 43 10.63 -5.72 3.21
C THR A 43 9.52 -6.77 3.07
N ILE A 44 8.96 -6.95 1.87
CA ILE A 44 7.98 -8.00 1.60
C ILE A 44 8.58 -9.38 1.94
N VAL A 45 9.78 -9.68 1.45
CA VAL A 45 10.44 -10.98 1.74
C VAL A 45 10.65 -11.17 3.25
N VAL A 46 11.08 -10.15 3.97
CA VAL A 46 11.31 -10.22 5.42
C VAL A 46 10.00 -10.45 6.19
N ILE A 47 8.92 -9.75 5.84
CA ILE A 47 7.59 -9.93 6.47
C ILE A 47 7.11 -11.37 6.23
N PHE A 48 7.19 -11.86 4.98
CA PHE A 48 6.75 -13.21 4.65
C PHE A 48 7.61 -14.29 5.30
N TRP A 49 8.91 -14.04 5.47
CA TRP A 49 9.82 -14.97 6.14
C TRP A 49 9.53 -15.09 7.63
N GLY A 50 9.23 -13.97 8.31
CA GLY A 50 8.91 -13.96 9.74
C GLY A 50 7.57 -14.61 10.10
N GLU A 51 6.56 -14.44 9.25
CA GLU A 51 5.17 -14.84 9.55
C GLU A 51 4.76 -16.21 8.97
N GLY A 52 5.66 -16.89 8.25
CA GLY A 52 5.37 -18.15 7.54
C GLY A 52 4.89 -19.30 8.44
N TYR A 53 5.28 -19.32 9.73
CA TYR A 53 4.90 -20.38 10.67
C TYR A 53 3.45 -20.23 11.16
N GLY A 54 3.01 -19.00 11.46
CA GLY A 54 1.65 -18.73 11.92
C GLY A 54 0.58 -19.00 10.86
N ILE A 55 0.96 -18.94 9.58
CA ILE A 55 0.09 -19.23 8.43
C ILE A 55 -0.33 -20.72 8.41
N VAL A 56 0.59 -21.60 8.77
CA VAL A 56 0.39 -23.07 8.70
C VAL A 56 -0.39 -23.57 9.91
N GLU A 57 -0.26 -22.91 11.06
CA GLU A 57 -0.82 -23.36 12.34
C GLU A 57 -2.32 -23.03 12.51
N TYR A 58 -2.81 -21.93 11.89
CA TYR A 58 -4.20 -21.46 12.06
C TYR A 58 -4.92 -21.12 10.73
N PRO A 59 -5.12 -22.10 9.81
CA PRO A 59 -5.71 -21.84 8.50
C PRO A 59 -7.14 -21.30 8.54
N SER A 60 -7.97 -21.73 9.50
CA SER A 60 -9.37 -21.28 9.64
C SER A 60 -9.47 -19.81 10.04
N LEU A 61 -8.57 -19.34 10.90
CA LEU A 61 -8.50 -17.95 11.34
C LEU A 61 -8.16 -17.03 10.15
N ILE A 62 -7.20 -17.46 9.33
CA ILE A 62 -6.75 -16.73 8.15
C ILE A 62 -7.87 -16.61 7.12
N TRP A 63 -8.63 -17.69 6.89
CA TRP A 63 -9.78 -17.64 5.98
C TRP A 63 -10.84 -16.64 6.43
N MET A 64 -11.18 -16.63 7.73
CA MET A 64 -12.13 -15.68 8.28
C MET A 64 -11.62 -14.24 8.15
N MET A 65 -10.35 -14.00 8.50
CA MET A 65 -9.72 -12.68 8.37
C MET A 65 -9.65 -12.23 6.91
N ALA A 66 -9.29 -13.13 6.00
CA ALA A 66 -9.22 -12.86 4.57
C ALA A 66 -10.57 -12.37 4.06
N ILE A 67 -11.67 -13.05 4.38
CA ILE A 67 -13.01 -12.61 3.95
C ILE A 67 -13.32 -11.21 4.47
N VAL A 68 -13.07 -10.95 5.76
CA VAL A 68 -13.35 -9.65 6.38
C VAL A 68 -12.50 -8.54 5.75
N MET A 69 -11.19 -8.76 5.63
CA MET A 69 -10.26 -7.78 5.09
C MET A 69 -10.51 -7.53 3.60
N LEU A 70 -10.69 -8.59 2.80
CA LEU A 70 -10.97 -8.47 1.37
C LEU A 70 -12.26 -7.68 1.14
N THR A 71 -13.31 -7.97 1.91
CA THR A 71 -14.56 -7.22 1.85
C THR A 71 -14.34 -5.77 2.24
N PHE A 72 -13.61 -5.52 3.32
CA PHE A 72 -13.28 -4.18 3.80
C PHE A 72 -12.56 -3.33 2.74
N TYR A 73 -11.47 -3.84 2.15
CA TYR A 73 -10.72 -3.13 1.11
C TYR A 73 -11.53 -2.95 -0.18
N PHE A 74 -12.26 -3.98 -0.59
CA PHE A 74 -13.09 -3.92 -1.78
C PHE A 74 -14.18 -2.85 -1.63
N VAL A 75 -14.85 -2.80 -0.48
CA VAL A 75 -15.89 -1.82 -0.19
C VAL A 75 -15.30 -0.41 -0.13
N LEU A 76 -14.19 -0.20 0.58
CA LEU A 76 -13.55 1.10 0.65
C LEU A 76 -13.10 1.64 -0.70
N PHE A 77 -12.49 0.79 -1.53
CA PHE A 77 -12.10 1.16 -2.88
C PHE A 77 -13.31 1.65 -3.68
N HIS A 78 -14.42 0.90 -3.65
CA HIS A 78 -15.62 1.27 -4.39
C HIS A 78 -16.29 2.52 -3.82
N ILE A 79 -16.30 2.71 -2.50
CA ILE A 79 -16.79 3.95 -1.89
C ILE A 79 -15.98 5.15 -2.40
N GLY A 80 -14.65 5.07 -2.36
CA GLY A 80 -13.78 6.12 -2.87
C GLY A 80 -14.01 6.39 -4.35
N TYR A 81 -13.99 5.34 -5.17
CA TYR A 81 -14.19 5.42 -6.61
C TYR A 81 -15.55 5.98 -7.01
N TYR A 82 -16.65 5.48 -6.43
CA TYR A 82 -17.99 5.96 -6.79
C TYR A 82 -18.25 7.37 -6.27
N THR A 83 -17.69 7.72 -5.11
CA THR A 83 -17.80 9.08 -4.58
C THR A 83 -17.08 10.08 -5.49
N SER A 84 -15.85 9.79 -5.93
CA SER A 84 -15.15 10.64 -6.88
C SER A 84 -15.84 10.69 -8.24
N ARG A 85 -16.40 9.59 -8.73
CA ARG A 85 -17.18 9.60 -9.99
C ARG A 85 -18.44 10.47 -9.86
N LYS A 86 -19.13 10.45 -8.72
CA LYS A 86 -20.28 11.33 -8.46
C LYS A 86 -19.88 12.81 -8.38
N LEU A 87 -18.65 13.10 -7.96
CA LEU A 87 -18.09 14.45 -7.94
C LEU A 87 -17.58 14.94 -9.30
N GLY A 88 -17.70 14.13 -10.36
CA GLY A 88 -17.35 14.52 -11.74
C GLY A 88 -15.89 14.23 -12.13
N TYR A 89 -15.12 13.50 -11.33
CA TYR A 89 -13.75 13.13 -11.68
C TYR A 89 -13.71 12.12 -12.85
N ASN A 90 -12.64 12.21 -13.66
CA ASN A 90 -12.40 11.27 -14.74
C ASN A 90 -12.13 9.85 -14.17
N TYR A 91 -12.09 8.85 -15.04
CA TYR A 91 -11.88 7.45 -14.62
C TYR A 91 -10.52 7.23 -13.94
N ALA A 92 -9.45 7.86 -14.45
CA ALA A 92 -8.10 7.70 -13.91
C ALA A 92 -7.98 8.28 -12.51
N ASP A 93 -8.45 9.51 -12.31
CA ASP A 93 -8.47 10.22 -11.03
C ASP A 93 -9.35 9.49 -10.01
N SER A 94 -10.52 9.00 -10.45
CA SER A 94 -11.42 8.25 -9.59
C SER A 94 -10.82 6.92 -9.13
N THR A 95 -10.08 6.26 -10.02
CA THR A 95 -9.36 5.02 -9.70
C THR A 95 -8.21 5.30 -8.72
N ALA A 96 -7.45 6.38 -8.92
CA ALA A 96 -6.40 6.82 -8.01
C ALA A 96 -6.95 7.17 -6.61
N ILE A 97 -8.08 7.88 -6.55
CA ILE A 97 -8.78 8.18 -5.28
C ILE A 97 -9.25 6.89 -4.60
N GLY A 98 -9.84 5.96 -5.36
CA GLY A 98 -10.25 4.65 -4.82
C GLY A 98 -9.10 3.89 -4.15
N TYR A 99 -7.93 3.84 -4.79
CA TYR A 99 -6.73 3.24 -4.17
C TYR A 99 -6.23 4.02 -2.97
N SER A 100 -6.23 5.36 -3.04
CA SER A 100 -5.78 6.20 -1.92
C SER A 100 -6.65 6.03 -0.67
N VAL A 101 -7.96 5.80 -0.85
CA VAL A 101 -8.90 5.56 0.25
C VAL A 101 -8.73 4.16 0.84
N ALA A 102 -8.40 3.18 0.00
CA ALA A 102 -8.27 1.79 0.43
C ALA A 102 -6.88 1.45 0.99
N ALA A 103 -5.83 2.13 0.54
CA ALA A 103 -4.45 1.90 0.95
C ALA A 103 -4.26 2.18 2.44
N ARG A 104 -3.45 1.35 3.10
CA ARG A 104 -3.07 1.53 4.51
C ARG A 104 -1.58 1.36 4.73
N ASP A 105 -1.10 2.03 5.78
CA ASP A 105 0.27 1.89 6.26
C ASP A 105 0.37 0.75 7.26
N PHE A 106 0.69 -0.45 6.78
CA PHE A 106 0.84 -1.63 7.63
C PHE A 106 2.03 -1.54 8.56
N GLU A 107 3.12 -0.95 8.10
CA GLU A 107 4.36 -0.79 8.87
C GLU A 107 4.08 0.00 10.15
N VAL A 108 3.28 1.06 10.03
CA VAL A 108 2.82 1.89 11.15
C VAL A 108 1.88 1.09 12.05
N SER A 109 0.97 0.30 11.48
CA SER A 109 0.00 -0.52 12.20
C SER A 109 0.68 -1.64 13.02
N ILE A 110 1.65 -2.34 12.43
CA ILE A 110 2.45 -3.39 13.09
C ILE A 110 3.27 -2.77 14.23
N ALA A 111 3.89 -1.61 14.02
CA ALA A 111 4.64 -0.92 15.07
C ALA A 111 3.75 -0.57 16.28
N ILE A 112 2.52 -0.12 16.06
CA ILE A 112 1.54 0.10 17.14
C ILE A 112 1.18 -1.22 17.81
N ALA A 113 0.90 -2.28 17.04
CA ALA A 113 0.51 -3.58 17.57
C ALA A 113 1.59 -4.14 18.51
N VAL A 114 2.86 -4.11 18.10
CA VAL A 114 3.99 -4.60 18.90
C VAL A 114 4.20 -3.78 20.16
N THR A 115 4.10 -2.45 20.08
CA THR A 115 4.43 -1.55 21.19
C THR A 115 3.29 -1.37 22.19
N ALA A 116 2.05 -1.18 21.73
CA ALA A 116 0.89 -0.93 22.58
C ALA A 116 0.27 -2.24 23.12
N PHE A 117 0.35 -3.33 22.34
CA PHE A 117 -0.27 -4.62 22.68
C PHE A 117 0.76 -5.72 22.94
N ALA A 118 1.95 -5.38 23.43
CA ALA A 118 3.03 -6.32 23.74
C ALA A 118 2.61 -7.50 24.64
N LYS A 119 1.58 -7.32 25.49
CA LYS A 119 1.03 -8.38 26.35
C LYS A 119 0.19 -9.42 25.60
N TYR A 120 -0.31 -9.10 24.40
CA TYR A 120 -1.17 -9.95 23.60
C TYR A 120 -0.38 -10.47 22.39
N THR A 121 0.12 -11.70 22.49
CA THR A 121 0.96 -12.32 21.46
C THR A 121 0.26 -12.44 20.10
N PHE A 122 -1.06 -12.56 20.06
CA PHE A 122 -1.82 -12.70 18.82
C PHE A 122 -2.03 -11.40 18.04
N VAL A 123 -2.04 -10.24 18.71
CA VAL A 123 -2.39 -8.96 18.07
C VAL A 123 -1.35 -8.53 17.02
N PRO A 124 -0.04 -8.57 17.30
CA PRO A 124 0.98 -8.29 16.29
C PRO A 124 0.94 -9.26 15.10
N ILE A 125 0.78 -10.56 15.37
CA ILE A 125 0.76 -11.63 14.34
C ILE A 125 -0.41 -11.41 13.37
N ILE A 126 -1.62 -11.21 13.89
CA ILE A 126 -2.82 -10.91 13.09
C ILE A 126 -2.63 -9.64 12.25
N THR A 127 -1.96 -8.63 12.80
CA THR A 127 -1.68 -7.37 12.08
C THR A 127 -0.65 -7.56 10.97
N ALA A 128 0.36 -8.42 11.19
CA ALA A 128 1.41 -8.73 10.23
C ALA A 128 0.94 -9.62 9.06
N ILE A 129 -0.15 -10.38 9.24
CA ILE A 129 -0.81 -11.12 8.16
C ILE A 129 -1.60 -10.19 7.21
N GLY A 130 -1.97 -8.98 7.64
CA GLY A 130 -2.72 -8.03 6.82
C GLY A 130 -2.14 -7.73 5.42
N PRO A 131 -0.84 -7.39 5.31
CA PRO A 131 -0.16 -7.18 4.02
C PRO A 131 -0.24 -8.35 3.05
N LEU A 132 -0.18 -9.59 3.57
CA LEU A 132 -0.28 -10.82 2.76
C LEU A 132 -1.58 -10.87 1.95
N LEU A 133 -2.65 -10.31 2.49
CA LEU A 133 -3.98 -10.29 1.88
C LEU A 133 -4.24 -9.01 1.07
N GLU A 134 -3.80 -7.85 1.57
CA GLU A 134 -4.04 -6.57 0.88
C GLU A 134 -3.27 -6.48 -0.44
N ILE A 135 -1.96 -6.77 -0.45
CA ILE A 135 -1.12 -6.60 -1.63
C ILE A 135 -1.66 -7.38 -2.85
N PRO A 136 -1.99 -8.69 -2.76
CA PRO A 136 -2.54 -9.41 -3.91
C PRO A 136 -3.92 -8.91 -4.32
N LEU A 137 -4.78 -8.53 -3.37
CA LEU A 137 -6.08 -7.94 -3.71
C LEU A 137 -5.91 -6.64 -4.50
N MET A 138 -5.03 -5.74 -4.05
CA MET A 138 -4.79 -4.47 -4.73
C MET A 138 -4.23 -4.71 -6.14
N LEU A 139 -3.31 -5.67 -6.31
CA LEU A 139 -2.81 -6.05 -7.64
C LEU A 139 -3.92 -6.58 -8.56
N ILE A 140 -4.82 -7.43 -8.04
CA ILE A 140 -5.99 -7.93 -8.79
C ILE A 140 -6.90 -6.77 -9.20
N LEU A 141 -7.20 -5.85 -8.28
CA LEU A 141 -8.00 -4.66 -8.57
C LEU A 141 -7.32 -3.81 -9.65
N VAL A 142 -6.00 -3.62 -9.59
CA VAL A 142 -5.26 -2.84 -10.60
C VAL A 142 -5.41 -3.48 -11.96
N TRP A 143 -5.25 -4.80 -12.04
CA TRP A 143 -5.42 -5.55 -13.28
C TRP A 143 -6.84 -5.43 -13.85
N VAL A 144 -7.87 -5.48 -12.99
CA VAL A 144 -9.27 -5.29 -13.39
C VAL A 144 -9.50 -3.88 -13.92
N GLN A 145 -8.99 -2.86 -13.24
CA GLN A 145 -9.16 -1.47 -13.68
C GLN A 145 -8.38 -1.17 -14.96
N LEU A 146 -7.17 -1.70 -15.13
CA LEU A 146 -6.42 -1.59 -16.38
C LEU A 146 -7.18 -2.25 -17.55
N THR A 147 -7.81 -3.39 -17.29
CA THR A 147 -8.62 -4.08 -18.30
C THR A 147 -9.86 -3.26 -18.68
N ARG A 148 -10.50 -2.59 -17.73
CA ARG A 148 -11.63 -1.67 -17.98
C ARG A 148 -11.18 -0.40 -18.72
N TYR A 149 -10.09 0.22 -18.27
CA TYR A 149 -9.50 1.37 -18.93
C TYR A 149 -9.19 1.10 -20.40
N ARG A 150 -8.58 -0.06 -20.72
CA ARG A 150 -8.25 -0.42 -22.11
C ARG A 150 -9.49 -0.58 -23.00
N LYS A 151 -10.63 -0.97 -22.43
CA LYS A 151 -11.92 -1.09 -23.15
C LYS A 151 -12.59 0.28 -23.36
N GLU A 152 -12.40 1.23 -22.46
CA GLU A 152 -12.99 2.58 -22.51
C GLU A 152 -12.08 3.62 -23.20
N ALA A 153 -10.77 3.36 -23.29
CA ALA A 153 -9.78 4.19 -23.96
C ALA A 153 -10.07 4.55 -25.43
N PRO A 154 -10.72 3.73 -26.27
CA PRO A 154 -11.10 4.16 -27.62
C PRO A 154 -12.24 5.19 -27.67
N VAL A 155 -12.96 5.42 -26.56
CA VAL A 155 -14.11 6.38 -26.50
C VAL A 155 -13.69 7.74 -25.91
N LEU A 156 -12.57 7.80 -25.17
CA LEU A 156 -12.09 9.00 -24.48
C LEU A 156 -11.10 9.86 -25.31
N ARG A 157 -10.91 9.53 -26.60
CA ARG A 157 -10.06 10.26 -27.55
C ARG A 157 -10.84 11.14 -28.54
N VAL A 158 -12.07 11.55 -28.19
CA VAL A 158 -12.89 12.48 -28.98
C VAL A 158 -12.95 13.83 -28.30
#